data_AF-A0A6I7YL80-F1
#
_entry.id   AF-A0A6I7YL80-F1
#
_cell.length_a   1.000
_cell.length_b   1.000
_cell.length_c   1.000
_cell.angle_alpha   90.00
_cell.angle_beta   90.00
_cell.angle_gamma   90.00
#
_symmetry.space_group_name_H-M   'P 1'
#
loop_
_entity.id
_entity.type
_entity.pdbx_description
1 polymer ?
#
loop_
_entity_poly.entity_id
_entity_poly.type
_entity_poly.pdbx_seq_one_letter_code
_entity_poly.pdbx_strand_id
1 'polypeptide(L)'
;MGAGAEASLAGGSILSKTLSNTILTDYLESSSGDLRISKLNGFRVYAAENSMAFMKMFTPYMIAARAEDADFNMALMDEALEKAKGYYELIGEDATQRKIVLRFNIRAFRNSYGLSDLSRMNLVFHGIEVGHTTELSLNIESELAQNSSQDLKLASFIEESHSDSSGASGDNKLPVYDIILAGVESGA
;
A
#
# COMPACT_ATOMS: atom_id res chain seq x y z
N MET A 1 -9.13 28.09 37.55
CA MET A 1 -9.86 27.40 36.46
C MET A 1 -8.83 26.72 35.59
N GLY A 2 -8.77 25.39 35.53
CA GLY A 2 -7.71 24.71 34.77
C GLY A 2 -7.65 23.18 34.84
N ALA A 3 -8.36 22.52 35.77
CA ALA A 3 -8.26 21.06 35.95
C ALA A 3 -9.26 20.22 35.13
N GLY A 4 -10.23 20.84 34.46
CA GLY A 4 -11.32 20.12 33.76
C GLY A 4 -11.04 19.79 32.28
N ALA A 5 -10.10 20.48 31.64
CA ALA A 5 -9.83 20.32 30.21
C ALA A 5 -8.87 19.15 29.92
N GLU A 6 -7.92 18.87 30.81
CA GLU A 6 -6.91 17.82 30.63
C GLU A 6 -7.50 16.40 30.84
N ALA A 7 -8.48 16.26 31.75
CA ALA A 7 -9.15 14.98 32.03
C ALA A 7 -10.03 14.50 30.86
N SER A 8 -10.71 15.41 30.15
CA SER A 8 -11.53 15.06 28.98
C SER A 8 -10.71 14.63 27.76
N LEU A 9 -9.53 15.22 27.56
CA LEU A 9 -8.61 14.84 26.48
C LEU A 9 -7.96 13.47 26.74
N ALA A 10 -7.57 13.22 27.99
CA ALA A 10 -7.03 11.91 28.41
C ALA A 10 -8.09 10.80 28.31
N GLY A 11 -9.34 11.06 28.73
CA GLY A 11 -10.45 10.09 28.64
C GLY A 11 -10.81 9.71 27.19
N GLY A 12 -10.87 10.68 26.27
CA GLY A 12 -11.14 10.41 24.85
C GLY A 12 -10.04 9.59 24.16
N SER A 13 -8.77 9.82 24.50
CA SER A 13 -7.63 9.05 23.98
C SER A 13 -7.60 7.61 24.51
N ILE A 14 -7.99 7.39 25.77
CA ILE A 14 -8.06 6.04 26.35
C ILE A 14 -9.20 5.24 25.73
N LEU A 15 -10.38 5.84 25.57
CA LEU A 15 -11.53 5.18 24.94
C LEU A 15 -11.25 4.81 23.47
N SER A 16 -10.62 5.69 22.70
CA SER A 16 -10.28 5.41 21.31
C SER A 16 -9.21 4.32 21.17
N LYS A 17 -8.22 4.29 22.06
CA LYS A 17 -7.21 3.21 22.11
C LYS A 17 -7.81 1.87 22.49
N THR A 18 -8.67 1.83 23.50
CA THR A 18 -9.36 0.59 23.91
C THR A 18 -10.22 0.06 22.77
N LEU A 19 -11.06 0.90 22.15
CA LEU A 19 -11.89 0.50 21.01
C LEU A 19 -11.03 0.00 19.82
N SER A 20 -9.95 0.73 19.51
CA SER A 20 -9.02 0.38 18.44
C SER A 20 -8.28 -0.93 18.66
N ASN A 21 -8.01 -1.29 19.92
CA ASN A 21 -7.35 -2.55 20.28
C ASN A 21 -8.36 -3.70 20.32
N THR A 22 -9.57 -3.47 20.84
CA THR A 22 -10.64 -4.47 20.81
C THR A 22 -11.00 -4.84 19.37
N ILE A 23 -11.23 -3.87 18.49
CA ILE A 23 -11.49 -4.13 17.06
C ILE A 23 -10.32 -4.89 16.41
N LEU A 24 -9.07 -4.58 16.78
CA LEU A 24 -7.90 -5.27 16.25
C LEU A 24 -7.84 -6.73 16.71
N THR A 25 -8.07 -7.00 18.00
CA THR A 25 -8.09 -8.36 18.55
C THR A 25 -9.22 -9.17 17.93
N ASP A 26 -10.43 -8.60 17.86
CA ASP A 26 -11.60 -9.25 17.24
C ASP A 26 -11.35 -9.57 15.76
N TYR A 27 -10.67 -8.66 15.02
CA TYR A 27 -10.27 -8.91 13.64
C TYR A 27 -9.24 -10.05 13.52
N LEU A 28 -8.22 -10.09 14.38
CA LEU A 28 -7.20 -11.14 14.36
C LEU A 28 -7.81 -12.52 14.68
N GLU A 29 -8.76 -12.58 15.62
CA GLU A 29 -9.49 -13.80 15.95
C GLU A 29 -10.39 -14.27 14.78
N SER A 30 -11.13 -13.36 14.17
CA SER A 30 -12.06 -13.68 13.07
C SER A 30 -11.36 -13.96 11.74
N SER A 31 -10.26 -13.26 11.43
CA SER A 31 -9.50 -13.43 10.19
C SER A 31 -8.77 -14.78 10.12
N SER A 32 -8.42 -15.37 11.26
CA SER A 32 -7.78 -16.68 11.33
C SER A 32 -8.63 -17.81 10.71
N GLY A 33 -9.95 -17.62 10.61
CA GLY A 33 -10.88 -18.57 9.98
C GLY A 33 -11.48 -18.12 8.65
N ASP A 34 -11.20 -16.89 8.17
CA ASP A 34 -11.77 -16.35 6.93
C ASP A 34 -10.83 -16.58 5.75
N LEU A 35 -11.21 -17.49 4.85
CA LEU A 35 -10.44 -17.83 3.65
C LEU A 35 -10.23 -16.65 2.68
N ARG A 36 -10.99 -15.55 2.84
CA ARG A 36 -10.84 -14.35 2.00
C ARG A 36 -9.67 -13.47 2.44
N ILE A 37 -9.21 -13.62 3.69
CA ILE A 37 -8.10 -12.85 4.24
C ILE A 37 -6.84 -13.70 4.14
N SER A 38 -5.92 -13.27 3.29
CA SER A 38 -4.61 -13.90 3.12
C SER A 38 -3.62 -13.37 4.13
N LYS A 39 -3.05 -14.27 4.94
CA LYS A 39 -1.89 -14.00 5.78
C LYS A 39 -0.61 -14.23 4.98
N LEU A 40 0.09 -13.14 4.67
CA LEU A 40 1.29 -13.10 3.83
C LEU A 40 2.51 -12.85 4.73
N ASN A 41 3.43 -13.80 4.78
CA ASN A 41 4.65 -13.72 5.58
C ASN A 41 5.89 -14.00 4.73
N GLY A 42 7.05 -13.53 5.21
CA GLY A 42 8.33 -13.77 4.53
C GLY A 42 8.53 -12.97 3.23
N PHE A 43 7.70 -11.95 2.98
CA PHE A 43 7.85 -11.06 1.84
C PHE A 43 8.75 -9.87 2.19
N ARG A 44 9.75 -9.63 1.36
CA ARG A 44 10.48 -8.36 1.32
C ARG A 44 9.70 -7.38 0.47
N VAL A 45 9.55 -6.15 0.96
CA VAL A 45 8.72 -5.15 0.29
C VAL A 45 9.58 -4.02 -0.24
N TYR A 46 9.36 -3.63 -1.48
CA TYR A 46 10.05 -2.51 -2.12
C TYR A 46 9.15 -1.81 -3.15
N ALA A 47 9.44 -0.54 -3.45
CA ALA A 47 8.75 0.16 -4.53
C ALA A 47 9.36 -0.21 -5.88
N ALA A 48 8.52 -0.46 -6.88
CA ALA A 48 8.97 -0.64 -8.25
C ALA A 48 9.68 0.63 -8.76
N GLU A 49 10.72 0.48 -9.56
CA GLU A 49 11.41 1.62 -10.18
C GLU A 49 10.42 2.46 -11.00
N ASN A 50 10.58 3.79 -10.94
CA ASN A 50 9.69 4.76 -11.62
C ASN A 50 8.19 4.66 -11.25
N SER A 51 7.83 3.96 -10.17
CA SER A 51 6.45 3.97 -9.66
C SER A 51 6.13 5.23 -8.86
N MET A 52 4.84 5.51 -8.70
CA MET A 52 4.39 6.59 -7.80
C MET A 52 4.84 6.36 -6.35
N ALA A 53 4.89 5.10 -5.91
CA ALA A 53 5.37 4.75 -4.57
C ALA A 53 6.86 5.07 -4.41
N PHE A 54 7.66 4.77 -5.44
CA PHE A 54 9.08 5.15 -5.48
C PHE A 54 9.21 6.67 -5.37
N MET A 55 8.54 7.44 -6.24
CA MET A 55 8.57 8.90 -6.16
C MET A 55 8.19 9.41 -4.76
N LYS A 56 7.10 8.92 -4.18
CA LYS A 56 6.66 9.32 -2.83
C LYS A 56 7.71 9.03 -1.74
N MET A 57 8.49 7.96 -1.85
CA MET A 57 9.58 7.66 -0.92
C MET A 57 10.75 8.65 -1.04
N PHE A 58 11.04 9.17 -2.24
CA PHE A 58 12.23 9.99 -2.51
C PHE A 58 11.99 11.49 -2.49
N THR A 59 10.78 11.98 -2.83
CA THR A 59 10.47 13.41 -2.90
C THR A 59 10.84 14.20 -1.64
N PRO A 60 10.60 13.71 -0.40
CA PRO A 60 11.01 14.44 0.81
C PRO A 60 12.52 14.72 0.88
N TYR A 61 13.35 13.79 0.42
CA TYR A 61 14.81 13.97 0.39
C TYR A 61 15.22 14.99 -0.68
N MET A 62 14.56 15.00 -1.84
CA MET A 62 14.82 15.97 -2.90
C MET A 62 14.50 17.41 -2.44
N ILE A 63 13.36 17.59 -1.75
CA ILE A 63 12.99 18.86 -1.13
C ILE A 63 14.06 19.30 -0.12
N ALA A 64 14.47 18.39 0.78
CA ALA A 64 15.48 18.69 1.79
C ALA A 64 16.85 19.03 1.19
N ALA A 65 17.25 18.35 0.12
CA ALA A 65 18.50 18.60 -0.60
C ALA A 65 18.50 19.91 -1.41
N ARG A 66 17.36 20.64 -1.46
CA ARG A 66 17.16 21.79 -2.35
C ARG A 66 17.50 21.45 -3.80
N ALA A 67 17.25 20.21 -4.21
CA ALA A 67 17.25 19.81 -5.60
C ALA A 67 15.98 20.32 -6.30
N GLU A 68 15.70 21.61 -6.09
CA GLU A 68 14.63 22.35 -6.72
C GLU A 68 15.21 22.91 -8.02
N ASP A 69 14.75 22.39 -9.16
CA ASP A 69 14.81 23.18 -10.38
C ASP A 69 13.89 24.38 -10.19
N ALA A 70 14.32 25.57 -10.60
CA ALA A 70 13.55 26.81 -10.42
C ALA A 70 12.13 26.74 -11.04
N ASP A 71 11.94 25.84 -12.01
CA ASP A 71 10.67 25.61 -12.71
C ASP A 71 9.85 24.44 -12.13
N PHE A 72 10.38 23.67 -11.18
CA PHE A 72 9.73 22.46 -10.68
C PHE A 72 9.67 22.39 -9.14
N ASN A 73 8.49 22.66 -8.59
CA ASN A 73 8.25 22.65 -7.15
C ASN A 73 7.95 21.22 -6.67
N MET A 74 8.95 20.59 -6.05
CA MET A 74 8.86 19.23 -5.51
C MET A 74 7.84 19.10 -4.37
N ALA A 75 7.61 20.14 -3.57
CA ALA A 75 6.60 20.13 -2.52
C ALA A 75 5.17 20.11 -3.08
N LEU A 76 4.91 20.87 -4.15
CA LEU A 76 3.63 20.81 -4.86
C LEU A 76 3.42 19.45 -5.53
N MET A 77 4.48 18.83 -6.06
CA MET A 77 4.38 17.48 -6.61
C MET A 77 4.07 16.44 -5.53
N ASP A 78 4.71 16.51 -4.36
CA ASP A 78 4.42 15.60 -3.25
C ASP A 78 2.95 15.69 -2.80
N GLU A 79 2.42 16.92 -2.70
CA GLU A 79 1.02 17.18 -2.36
C GLU A 79 0.08 16.67 -3.46
N ALA A 80 0.43 16.88 -4.73
CA ALA A 80 -0.35 16.39 -5.87
C ALA A 80 -0.41 14.86 -5.89
N LEU A 81 0.71 14.18 -5.64
CA LEU A 81 0.76 12.72 -5.56
C LEU A 81 -0.12 12.18 -4.43
N GLU A 82 -0.11 12.83 -3.25
CA GLU A 82 -0.95 12.42 -2.13
C GLU A 82 -2.45 12.63 -2.39
N LYS A 83 -2.81 13.62 -3.22
CA LYS A 83 -4.20 13.86 -3.66
C LYS A 83 -4.62 12.93 -4.79
N ALA A 84 -3.69 12.54 -5.66
CA ALA A 84 -3.97 11.77 -6.86
C ALA A 84 -4.30 10.30 -6.55
N LYS A 85 -3.65 9.70 -5.53
CA LYS A 85 -3.83 8.28 -5.20
C LYS A 85 -4.03 8.08 -3.71
N GLY A 86 -5.12 7.40 -3.34
CA GLY A 86 -5.43 7.06 -1.95
C GLY A 86 -4.63 5.88 -1.39
N TYR A 87 -3.87 5.20 -2.25
CA TYR A 87 -3.05 4.05 -1.91
C TYR A 87 -1.77 4.04 -2.74
N TYR A 88 -0.76 3.34 -2.26
CA TYR A 88 0.50 3.14 -2.96
C TYR A 88 0.79 1.65 -3.08
N GLU A 89 1.32 1.26 -4.23
CA GLU A 89 1.64 -0.12 -4.56
C GLU A 89 3.12 -0.41 -4.29
N LEU A 90 3.38 -1.46 -3.54
CA LEU A 90 4.71 -2.01 -3.33
C LEU A 90 4.76 -3.45 -3.81
N ILE A 91 5.92 -3.87 -4.31
CA ILE A 91 6.16 -5.26 -4.67
C ILE A 91 6.58 -6.01 -3.41
N GLY A 92 5.87 -7.10 -3.12
CA GLY A 92 6.31 -8.12 -2.18
C GLY A 92 7.00 -9.25 -2.93
N GLU A 93 8.22 -9.60 -2.52
CA GLU A 93 8.97 -10.74 -3.07
C GLU A 93 9.36 -11.71 -1.95
N ASP A 94 9.03 -12.98 -2.12
CA ASP A 94 9.42 -14.03 -1.17
C ASP A 94 10.77 -14.68 -1.51
N ALA A 95 11.25 -15.57 -0.64
CA ALA A 95 12.51 -16.29 -0.84
C ALA A 95 12.50 -17.22 -2.08
N THR A 96 11.33 -17.54 -2.62
CA THR A 96 11.15 -18.35 -3.83
C THR A 96 11.08 -17.52 -5.11
N GLN A 97 11.31 -16.19 -5.01
CA GLN A 97 11.19 -15.22 -6.10
C GLN A 97 9.74 -15.05 -6.60
N ARG A 98 8.74 -15.43 -5.80
CA ARG A 98 7.34 -15.14 -6.10
C ARG A 98 7.08 -13.67 -5.78
N LYS A 99 6.60 -12.95 -6.79
CA LYS A 99 6.21 -11.53 -6.67
C LYS A 99 4.70 -11.40 -6.48
N ILE A 100 4.31 -10.45 -5.63
CA ILE A 100 2.94 -10.02 -5.40
C ILE A 100 2.91 -8.49 -5.32
N VAL A 101 1.75 -7.86 -5.50
CA VAL A 101 1.59 -6.42 -5.32
C VAL A 101 0.76 -6.16 -4.06
N LEU A 102 1.26 -5.29 -3.20
CA LEU A 102 0.66 -4.91 -1.93
C LEU A 102 0.23 -3.45 -2.00
N ARG A 103 -1.07 -3.20 -1.86
CA ARG A 103 -1.64 -1.84 -1.83
C ARG A 103 -1.78 -1.37 -0.40
N PHE A 104 -1.13 -0.24 -0.11
CA PHE A 104 -1.13 0.38 1.21
C PHE A 104 -1.83 1.72 1.18
N ASN A 105 -2.82 1.91 2.04
CA ASN A 105 -3.29 3.24 2.39
C ASN A 105 -2.32 3.86 3.41
N ILE A 106 -1.46 4.76 2.93
CA ILE A 106 -0.42 5.38 3.77
C ILE A 106 -0.99 6.21 4.92
N ARG A 107 -2.25 6.67 4.81
CA ARG A 107 -2.93 7.43 5.88
C ARG A 107 -3.40 6.53 7.03
N ALA A 108 -3.44 5.22 6.80
CA ALA A 108 -3.87 4.24 7.81
C ALA A 108 -2.72 3.73 8.69
N PHE A 109 -1.47 4.14 8.43
CA PHE A 109 -0.32 3.70 9.23
C PHE A 109 -0.35 4.27 10.64
N ARG A 110 -0.42 3.37 11.63
CA ARG A 110 -0.21 3.73 13.03
C ARG A 110 1.26 4.09 13.26
N ASN A 111 1.51 5.05 14.14
CA ASN A 111 2.85 5.54 14.52
C ASN A 111 3.60 6.31 13.41
N SER A 112 2.89 6.83 12.41
CA SER A 112 3.44 7.73 11.40
C SER A 112 4.61 7.14 10.59
N TYR A 113 4.60 5.82 10.35
CA TYR A 113 5.54 5.18 9.42
C TYR A 113 5.32 5.68 7.99
N GLY A 114 6.40 5.80 7.23
CA GLY A 114 6.38 6.04 5.79
C GLY A 114 6.48 4.75 4.97
N LEU A 115 6.30 4.86 3.65
CA LEU A 115 6.48 3.73 2.73
C LEU A 115 7.91 3.15 2.79
N SER A 116 8.91 4.03 2.92
CA SER A 116 10.32 3.66 2.99
C SER A 116 10.65 2.82 4.22
N ASP A 117 9.93 2.99 5.33
CA ASP A 117 10.12 2.22 6.57
C ASP A 117 9.70 0.76 6.40
N LEU A 118 8.65 0.49 5.62
CA LEU A 118 8.14 -0.87 5.38
C LEU A 118 9.19 -1.78 4.76
N SER A 119 10.04 -1.23 3.88
CA SER A 119 11.10 -1.98 3.22
C SER A 119 12.17 -2.54 4.17
N ARG A 120 12.25 -2.00 5.39
CA ARG A 120 13.27 -2.35 6.39
C ARG A 120 12.71 -3.18 7.55
N MET A 121 11.43 -3.57 7.49
CA MET A 121 10.76 -4.30 8.56
C MET A 121 10.43 -5.73 8.14
N ASN A 122 10.48 -6.66 9.09
CA ASN A 122 9.97 -8.01 8.88
C ASN A 122 8.49 -8.04 9.27
N LEU A 123 7.63 -7.73 8.31
CA LEU A 123 6.20 -7.58 8.53
C LEU A 123 5.43 -8.83 8.11
N VAL A 124 4.34 -9.09 8.82
CA VAL A 124 3.27 -9.98 8.41
C VAL A 124 2.12 -9.13 7.91
N PHE A 125 1.67 -9.39 6.69
CA PHE A 125 0.59 -8.67 6.04
C PHE A 125 -0.68 -9.51 6.05
N HIS A 126 -1.80 -8.89 6.41
CA HIS A 126 -3.13 -9.45 6.23
C HIS A 126 -3.82 -8.62 5.16
N GLY A 127 -4.14 -9.26 4.05
CA GLY A 127 -4.74 -8.59 2.91
C GLY A 127 -5.75 -9.44 2.17
N ILE A 128 -6.58 -8.79 1.36
CA ILE A 128 -7.58 -9.44 0.52
C ILE A 128 -7.09 -9.37 -0.92
N GLU A 129 -7.14 -10.47 -1.64
CA GLU A 129 -6.86 -10.48 -3.08
C GLU A 129 -7.97 -9.75 -3.82
N VAL A 130 -7.60 -8.75 -4.61
CA VAL A 130 -8.54 -7.80 -5.24
C VAL A 130 -8.40 -7.75 -6.76
N GLY A 131 -7.40 -8.42 -7.32
CA GLY A 131 -7.18 -8.47 -8.75
C GLY A 131 -5.77 -8.88 -9.12
N HIS A 132 -5.41 -8.66 -10.38
CA HIS A 132 -4.10 -8.97 -10.94
C HIS A 132 -3.57 -7.75 -11.69
N THR A 133 -2.24 -7.62 -11.74
CA THR A 133 -1.57 -6.50 -12.42
C THR A 133 -0.21 -6.96 -12.97
N THR A 134 0.48 -6.11 -13.72
CA THR A 134 1.86 -6.38 -14.16
C THR A 134 2.82 -5.38 -13.55
N GLU A 135 4.08 -5.78 -13.34
CA GLU A 135 5.11 -4.88 -12.80
C GLU A 135 5.28 -3.62 -13.66
N LEU A 136 5.16 -3.75 -14.98
CA LEU A 136 5.20 -2.62 -15.93
C LEU A 136 4.05 -1.63 -15.74
N SER A 137 2.86 -2.12 -15.37
CA SER A 137 1.72 -1.23 -15.15
C SER A 137 1.83 -0.36 -13.89
N LEU A 138 2.76 -0.69 -12.98
CA LEU A 138 3.08 0.12 -11.80
C LEU A 138 3.96 1.35 -12.14
N ASN A 139 4.54 1.40 -13.34
CA ASN A 139 5.30 2.55 -13.79
C ASN A 139 4.35 3.75 -13.95
N ILE A 140 4.77 4.91 -13.46
CA ILE A 140 4.01 6.15 -13.54
C ILE A 140 3.59 6.51 -14.97
N GLU A 141 4.41 6.20 -15.97
CA GLU A 141 4.12 6.44 -17.38
C GLU A 141 2.92 5.61 -17.84
N SER A 142 2.89 4.33 -17.43
CA SER A 142 1.77 3.43 -17.70
C SER A 142 0.52 3.86 -16.93
N GLU A 143 0.64 4.26 -15.66
CA GLU A 143 -0.50 4.77 -14.88
C GLU A 143 -1.11 6.04 -15.50
N LEU A 144 -0.27 6.95 -16.00
CA LEU A 144 -0.73 8.17 -16.66
C LEU A 144 -1.40 7.87 -18.00
N ALA A 145 -0.83 6.95 -18.80
CA ALA A 145 -1.41 6.49 -20.05
C ALA A 145 -2.78 5.83 -19.83
N GLN A 146 -2.91 4.98 -18.80
CA GLN A 146 -4.16 4.34 -18.40
C GLN A 146 -5.22 5.37 -17.97
N ASN A 147 -4.85 6.46 -17.31
CA ASN A 147 -5.79 7.52 -16.93
C ASN A 147 -6.20 8.42 -18.10
N SER A 148 -5.35 8.54 -19.13
CA SER A 148 -5.66 9.32 -20.33
C SER A 148 -6.58 8.59 -21.33
N SER A 149 -6.61 7.25 -21.29
CA SER A 149 -7.37 6.40 -22.19
C SER A 149 -8.62 5.85 -21.49
N GLN A 150 -9.59 6.72 -21.21
CA GLN A 150 -10.85 6.32 -20.53
C GLN A 150 -11.72 5.35 -21.37
N ASP A 151 -11.53 5.27 -22.68
CA ASP A 151 -12.39 4.47 -23.58
C ASP A 151 -12.08 2.96 -23.59
N LEU A 152 -10.93 2.52 -23.10
CA LEU A 152 -10.53 1.10 -23.15
C LEU A 152 -10.86 0.31 -21.87
N LYS A 153 -11.24 1.00 -20.79
CA LYS A 153 -11.34 0.37 -19.46
C LYS A 153 -12.52 -0.59 -19.32
N LEU A 154 -13.65 -0.38 -19.98
CA LEU A 154 -14.80 -1.27 -19.77
C LEU A 154 -14.69 -2.61 -20.53
N ALA A 155 -13.92 -2.65 -21.62
CA ALA A 155 -13.77 -3.86 -22.44
C ALA A 155 -12.82 -4.89 -21.81
N SER A 156 -11.72 -4.45 -21.19
CA SER A 156 -10.74 -5.35 -20.58
C SER A 156 -11.21 -6.01 -19.28
N PHE A 157 -12.06 -5.33 -18.48
CA PHE A 157 -12.66 -5.93 -17.28
C PHE A 157 -13.66 -7.05 -17.60
N ILE A 158 -14.27 -7.04 -18.79
CA ILE A 158 -15.26 -8.06 -19.19
C ILE A 158 -14.58 -9.27 -19.86
N GLU A 159 -13.50 -9.08 -20.62
CA GLU A 159 -12.79 -10.19 -21.28
C GLU A 159 -11.96 -11.08 -20.34
N GLU A 160 -11.42 -10.57 -19.23
CA GLU A 160 -10.60 -11.37 -18.31
C GLU A 160 -11.41 -12.38 -17.46
N SER A 161 -12.74 -12.34 -17.51
CA SER A 161 -13.60 -13.31 -16.81
C SER A 161 -13.63 -14.68 -17.50
N HIS A 162 -13.12 -14.79 -18.74
CA HIS A 162 -13.21 -15.99 -19.57
C HIS A 162 -11.94 -16.21 -20.41
N SER A 163 -10.85 -16.67 -19.82
CA SER A 163 -9.85 -17.45 -20.56
C SER A 163 -8.94 -18.26 -19.66
N ASP A 164 -9.42 -19.44 -19.27
CA ASP A 164 -8.55 -20.60 -19.10
C ASP A 164 -8.01 -20.99 -20.48
N SER A 165 -6.70 -20.85 -20.72
CA SER A 165 -5.81 -21.84 -21.34
C SER A 165 -4.62 -21.25 -22.10
N SER A 166 -3.44 -21.76 -21.72
CA SER A 166 -2.25 -22.04 -22.55
C SER A 166 -1.48 -20.89 -23.23
N GLY A 167 -0.21 -20.73 -22.82
CA GLY A 167 0.90 -20.77 -23.77
C GLY A 167 1.65 -19.47 -24.07
N ALA A 168 2.60 -19.14 -23.19
CA ALA A 168 3.91 -18.53 -23.49
C ALA A 168 3.96 -17.21 -24.31
N SER A 169 3.81 -16.10 -23.59
CA SER A 169 4.63 -14.87 -23.66
C SER A 169 4.45 -14.18 -22.32
N GLY A 170 5.54 -13.96 -21.57
CA GLY A 170 5.54 -13.74 -20.12
C GLY A 170 4.93 -12.43 -19.62
N ASP A 171 3.61 -12.27 -19.72
CA ASP A 171 2.88 -11.37 -18.84
C ASP A 171 2.76 -12.05 -17.47
N ASN A 172 3.78 -11.85 -16.64
CA ASN A 172 3.80 -12.36 -15.28
C ASN A 172 2.78 -11.58 -14.44
N LYS A 173 1.50 -11.94 -14.58
CA LYS A 173 0.40 -11.34 -13.81
C LYS A 173 0.67 -11.57 -12.32
N LEU A 174 0.86 -10.48 -11.60
CA LEU A 174 1.08 -10.45 -10.17
C LEU A 174 -0.27 -10.28 -9.46
N PRO A 175 -0.60 -11.13 -8.48
CA PRO A 175 -1.79 -10.93 -7.67
C PRO A 175 -1.65 -9.66 -6.82
N VAL A 176 -2.73 -8.91 -6.72
CA VAL A 176 -2.82 -7.65 -5.98
C VAL A 176 -3.59 -7.89 -4.69
N TYR A 177 -3.01 -7.46 -3.58
CA TYR A 177 -3.61 -7.54 -2.26
C TYR A 177 -3.83 -6.15 -1.67
N ASP A 178 -5.06 -5.86 -1.23
CA ASP A 178 -5.34 -4.72 -0.36
C ASP A 178 -4.96 -5.06 1.06
N ILE A 179 -3.96 -4.35 1.60
CA ILE A 179 -3.49 -4.60 2.96
C ILE A 179 -4.40 -3.90 3.96
N ILE A 180 -5.01 -4.71 4.83
CA ILE A 180 -5.87 -4.26 5.93
C ILE A 180 -5.03 -4.05 7.19
N LEU A 181 -4.11 -4.98 7.45
CA LEU A 181 -3.26 -4.95 8.62
C LEU A 181 -1.83 -5.37 8.25
N ALA A 182 -0.86 -4.61 8.74
CA ALA A 182 0.56 -4.96 8.67
C ALA A 182 1.18 -4.75 10.05
N GLY A 183 2.00 -5.71 10.49
CA GLY A 183 2.64 -5.62 11.79
C GLY A 183 3.75 -6.65 11.96
N VAL A 184 4.52 -6.49 13.02
CA VAL A 184 5.48 -7.50 13.47
C VAL A 184 4.74 -8.49 14.37
N GLU A 185 4.89 -9.78 14.12
CA GLU A 185 4.44 -10.78 15.09
C GLU A 185 5.47 -10.84 16.23
N SER A 186 5.00 -10.65 17.47
CA SER A 186 5.81 -10.93 18.65
C SER A 186 5.99 -12.45 18.77
N GLY A 187 7.07 -12.95 18.17
CA GLY A 187 7.38 -14.37 18.14
C GLY A 187 8.75 -14.66 17.54
N ALA A 188 9.80 -14.32 18.28
CA ALA A 188 11.12 -14.94 18.22
C ALA A 188 11.70 -15.03 19.64
#